data_AF-A0A7N6ALP4-F1
#
_entry.id   AF-A0A7N6ALP4-F1
#
_cell.length_a   1.000
_cell.length_b   1.000
_cell.length_c   1.000
_cell.angle_alpha   90.00
_cell.angle_beta   90.00
_cell.angle_gamma   90.00
#
_symmetry.space_group_name_H-M   'P 1'
#
loop_
_entity.id
_entity.type
_entity.pdbx_description
1 polymer ?
#
loop_
_entity_poly.entity_id
_entity_poly.type
_entity_poly.pdbx_seq_one_letter_code
_entity_poly.pdbx_strand_id
1 'polypeptide(L)'
;NCDLLKAAVVDSVLSAFRSICGEDGVSMGGAVREQHGRDESVHRCRPPDVVVFPRCVEEVSALAKVCHKHRLPIIPFGTGTGLEGGVGAVKGGVSFSLRNMEQILDLHQEDFDVTVEPGVTRKTLNAYLRDTGLWFPVDPGADASLCGMAATSASGTNAVRYGTMRENVVNLEVVLADGTIIHTAGKGRRPRKTSAGYNLTNLFVGSEGTLGIITKTTLRLYGIPEAMVSAVCSFPSVQAAVDSTVQILQAGVPIARIEFLDDVMIDACNKFSSLSYPVTPTLFLEFHGSERSVEEQVSTTADITQSNGGADFQWAQDVETRNQLWKARHDAWYAAQALRPGCKAYATDVCVPLSRLPQIIVETKKDLIENKLTGPIAGHVGDGNFHCLMVVDPNDPEELHSVHLFSERLARPELLDEHQLQFVLSAYE
;
A
#
# COMPACT_ATOMS: atom_id res chain seq x y z
N ASN A 1 -48.28 5.09 -1.54
CA ASN A 1 -47.79 6.31 -0.86
C ASN A 1 -46.34 6.20 -0.38
N CYS A 2 -45.88 5.07 0.19
CA CYS A 2 -44.48 4.92 0.65
C CYS A 2 -43.44 4.98 -0.50
N ASP A 3 -43.74 4.40 -1.67
CA ASP A 3 -42.82 4.39 -2.81
C ASP A 3 -42.70 5.75 -3.52
N LEU A 4 -43.78 6.54 -3.54
CA LEU A 4 -43.76 7.92 -4.06
C LEU A 4 -42.96 8.87 -3.16
N LEU A 5 -43.06 8.69 -1.84
CA LEU A 5 -42.24 9.43 -0.86
C LEU A 5 -40.76 9.06 -0.99
N LYS A 6 -40.43 7.78 -1.22
CA LYS A 6 -39.04 7.35 -1.49
C LYS A 6 -38.50 7.90 -2.81
N ALA A 7 -39.29 7.85 -3.88
CA ALA A 7 -38.91 8.41 -5.18
C ALA A 7 -38.67 9.92 -5.11
N ALA A 8 -39.58 10.67 -4.46
CA ALA A 8 -39.42 12.12 -4.28
C ALA A 8 -38.17 12.50 -3.46
N VAL A 9 -37.81 11.70 -2.45
CA VAL A 9 -36.58 11.89 -1.67
C VAL A 9 -35.34 11.63 -2.53
N VAL A 10 -35.36 10.58 -3.35
CA VAL A 10 -34.25 10.26 -4.28
C VAL A 10 -34.09 11.37 -5.33
N ASP A 11 -35.18 11.83 -5.94
CA ASP A 11 -35.13 12.92 -6.92
C ASP A 11 -34.63 14.23 -6.30
N SER A 12 -35.04 14.51 -5.06
CA SER A 12 -34.56 15.68 -4.31
C SER A 12 -33.07 15.61 -4.03
N VAL A 13 -32.57 14.45 -3.60
CA VAL A 13 -31.13 14.23 -3.34
C VAL A 13 -30.31 14.34 -4.63
N LEU A 14 -30.75 13.70 -5.71
CA LEU A 14 -30.05 13.77 -7.00
C LEU A 14 -30.04 15.20 -7.57
N SER A 15 -31.15 15.93 -7.43
CA SER A 15 -31.21 17.35 -7.80
C SER A 15 -30.24 18.19 -6.97
N ALA A 16 -30.12 17.93 -5.66
CA ALA A 16 -29.16 18.61 -4.80
C ALA A 16 -27.70 18.30 -5.21
N PHE A 17 -27.37 17.04 -5.51
CA PHE A 17 -26.04 16.67 -6.00
C PHE A 17 -25.70 17.38 -7.31
N ARG A 18 -26.61 17.35 -8.29
CA ARG A 18 -26.43 18.05 -9.58
C ARG A 18 -26.28 19.56 -9.43
N SER A 19 -26.98 20.16 -8.47
CA SER A 19 -26.82 21.58 -8.15
C SER A 19 -25.44 21.91 -7.56
N ILE A 20 -24.74 20.94 -6.97
CA ILE A 20 -23.43 21.14 -6.34
C ILE A 20 -22.30 20.88 -7.34
N CYS A 21 -22.25 19.70 -7.96
CA CYS A 21 -21.14 19.30 -8.85
C CYS A 21 -21.50 19.33 -10.35
N GLY A 22 -22.70 19.80 -10.72
CA GLY A 22 -23.19 19.82 -12.10
C GLY A 22 -23.79 18.48 -12.54
N GLU A 23 -24.44 18.46 -13.70
CA GLU A 23 -25.03 17.23 -14.26
C GLU A 23 -23.96 16.16 -14.52
N ASP A 24 -22.85 16.55 -15.13
CA ASP A 24 -21.73 15.63 -15.41
C ASP A 24 -20.99 15.18 -14.14
N GLY A 25 -21.25 15.83 -13.01
CA GLY A 25 -20.68 15.50 -11.70
C GLY A 25 -21.43 14.40 -10.95
N VAL A 26 -22.51 13.85 -11.52
CA VAL A 26 -23.34 12.80 -10.90
C VAL A 26 -23.60 11.66 -11.88
N SER A 27 -23.27 10.43 -11.51
CA SER A 27 -23.51 9.25 -12.34
C SER A 27 -24.32 8.18 -11.62
N MET A 28 -25.38 7.74 -12.31
CA MET A 28 -26.19 6.57 -11.96
C MET A 28 -25.90 5.37 -12.89
N GLY A 29 -24.94 5.51 -13.81
CA GLY A 29 -24.65 4.50 -14.83
C GLY A 29 -24.10 3.21 -14.22
N GLY A 30 -24.63 2.06 -14.64
CA GLY A 30 -24.25 0.75 -14.09
C GLY A 30 -22.75 0.48 -14.11
N ALA A 31 -22.08 0.71 -15.25
CA ALA A 31 -20.64 0.51 -15.40
C ALA A 31 -19.80 1.38 -14.45
N VAL A 32 -20.17 2.65 -14.28
CA VAL A 32 -19.46 3.58 -13.38
C VAL A 32 -19.62 3.14 -11.94
N ARG A 33 -20.83 2.72 -11.54
CA ARG A 33 -21.10 2.20 -10.20
C ARG A 33 -20.34 0.89 -9.95
N GLU A 34 -20.29 -0.03 -10.91
CA GLU A 34 -19.51 -1.26 -10.77
C GLU A 34 -18.01 -0.99 -10.60
N GLN A 35 -17.46 -0.03 -11.35
CA GLN A 35 -16.07 0.40 -11.19
C GLN A 35 -15.78 0.97 -9.79
N HIS A 36 -16.74 1.67 -9.19
CA HIS A 36 -16.61 2.25 -7.84
C HIS A 36 -17.05 1.29 -6.72
N GLY A 37 -17.50 0.08 -7.07
CA GLY A 37 -17.91 -0.96 -6.12
C GLY A 37 -16.93 -2.12 -6.00
N ARG A 38 -15.79 -2.04 -6.69
CA ARG A 38 -14.75 -3.06 -6.76
C ARG A 38 -13.37 -2.42 -6.64
N ASP A 39 -12.49 -3.04 -5.88
CA ASP A 39 -11.06 -2.81 -5.86
C ASP A 39 -10.32 -4.08 -6.33
N GLU A 40 -9.01 -4.18 -6.11
CA GLU A 40 -8.20 -5.34 -6.55
C GLU A 40 -8.37 -6.57 -5.63
N SER A 41 -9.23 -6.48 -4.61
CA SER A 41 -9.53 -7.57 -3.69
C SER A 41 -10.27 -8.75 -4.33
N VAL A 42 -10.29 -9.88 -3.61
CA VAL A 42 -11.13 -11.04 -3.96
C VAL A 42 -12.61 -10.83 -3.63
N HIS A 43 -12.97 -9.73 -2.96
CA HIS A 43 -14.33 -9.51 -2.52
C HIS A 43 -15.27 -9.26 -3.70
N ARG A 44 -16.52 -9.72 -3.56
CA ARG A 44 -17.56 -9.48 -4.56
C ARG A 44 -17.80 -7.98 -4.72
N CYS A 45 -17.85 -7.51 -5.97
CA CYS A 45 -18.24 -6.14 -6.30
C CYS A 45 -19.60 -5.77 -5.66
N ARG A 46 -19.61 -4.64 -4.94
CA ARG A 46 -20.81 -4.05 -4.32
C ARG A 46 -20.95 -2.60 -4.80
N PRO A 47 -21.64 -2.37 -5.92
CA PRO A 47 -21.79 -1.03 -6.49
C PRO A 47 -22.54 -0.07 -5.53
N PRO A 48 -22.11 1.20 -5.41
CA PRO A 48 -22.88 2.23 -4.72
C PRO A 48 -24.19 2.53 -5.47
N ASP A 49 -25.10 3.31 -4.87
CA ASP A 49 -26.32 3.74 -5.54
C ASP A 49 -26.04 4.84 -6.58
N VAL A 50 -25.11 5.74 -6.25
CA VAL A 50 -24.71 6.88 -7.08
C VAL A 50 -23.22 7.18 -6.88
N VAL A 51 -22.58 7.69 -7.93
CA VAL A 51 -21.21 8.19 -7.89
C VAL A 51 -21.23 9.70 -8.13
N VAL A 52 -20.53 10.45 -7.29
CA VAL A 52 -20.36 11.91 -7.43
C VAL A 52 -18.89 12.24 -7.67
N PHE A 53 -18.63 13.25 -8.50
CA PHE A 53 -17.30 13.67 -8.93
C PHE A 53 -17.03 15.13 -8.54
N PRO A 54 -16.83 15.42 -7.24
CA PRO A 54 -16.50 16.76 -6.79
C PRO A 54 -15.14 17.22 -7.34
N ARG A 55 -14.99 18.53 -7.52
CA ARG A 55 -13.80 19.18 -8.10
C ARG A 55 -13.05 20.07 -7.12
N CYS A 56 -13.63 20.32 -5.94
CA CYS A 56 -12.99 21.08 -4.87
C CYS A 56 -13.56 20.69 -3.51
N VAL A 57 -12.89 21.11 -2.44
CA VAL A 57 -13.29 20.79 -1.04
C VAL A 57 -14.67 21.34 -0.69
N GLU A 58 -15.08 22.46 -1.27
CA GLU A 58 -16.41 23.05 -1.05
C GLU A 58 -17.53 22.15 -1.59
N GLU A 59 -17.34 21.56 -2.78
CA GLU A 59 -18.29 20.58 -3.34
C GLU A 59 -18.32 19.31 -2.48
N VAL A 60 -17.17 18.80 -2.03
CA VAL A 60 -17.10 17.64 -1.12
C VAL A 60 -17.87 17.93 0.18
N SER A 61 -17.65 19.09 0.81
CA SER A 61 -18.35 19.54 2.02
C SER A 61 -19.86 19.63 1.80
N ALA A 62 -20.30 20.23 0.69
CA ALA A 62 -21.71 20.40 0.39
C ALA A 62 -22.40 19.05 0.14
N LEU A 63 -21.77 18.14 -0.61
CA LEU A 63 -22.27 16.80 -0.85
C LEU A 63 -22.37 15.99 0.46
N ALA A 64 -21.34 16.07 1.32
CA ALA A 64 -21.34 15.43 2.63
C ALA A 64 -22.50 15.92 3.52
N LYS A 65 -22.80 17.23 3.53
CA LYS A 65 -23.97 17.78 4.24
C LYS A 65 -25.29 17.19 3.77
N VAL A 66 -25.46 17.02 2.45
CA VAL A 66 -26.66 16.38 1.88
C VAL A 66 -26.73 14.92 2.33
N CYS A 67 -25.64 14.16 2.21
CA CYS A 67 -25.58 12.78 2.69
C CYS A 67 -25.90 12.68 4.19
N HIS A 68 -25.32 13.55 5.02
CA HIS A 68 -25.55 13.61 6.46
C HIS A 68 -27.03 13.82 6.80
N LYS A 69 -27.64 14.84 6.18
CA LYS A 69 -29.06 15.19 6.36
C LYS A 69 -29.98 14.02 6.03
N HIS A 70 -29.65 13.27 4.98
CA HIS A 70 -30.47 12.16 4.48
C HIS A 70 -30.00 10.78 4.98
N ARG A 71 -28.98 10.73 5.86
CA ARG A 71 -28.38 9.50 6.41
C ARG A 71 -27.90 8.52 5.34
N LEU A 72 -27.30 9.04 4.27
CA LEU A 72 -26.73 8.26 3.19
C LEU A 72 -25.27 7.88 3.54
N PRO A 73 -24.88 6.60 3.40
CA PRO A 73 -23.48 6.20 3.53
C PRO A 73 -22.60 6.93 2.51
N ILE A 74 -21.41 7.35 2.94
CA ILE A 74 -20.40 7.99 2.10
C ILE A 74 -19.23 7.02 1.95
N ILE A 75 -18.80 6.78 0.71
CA ILE A 75 -17.64 5.96 0.40
C ILE A 75 -16.62 6.81 -0.38
N PRO A 76 -15.55 7.29 0.25
CA PRO A 76 -14.45 7.96 -0.46
C PRO A 76 -13.80 7.00 -1.45
N PHE A 77 -13.50 7.47 -2.66
CA PHE A 77 -12.87 6.66 -3.71
C PHE A 77 -11.71 7.42 -4.34
N GLY A 78 -10.51 6.85 -4.24
CA GLY A 78 -9.28 7.30 -4.90
C GLY A 78 -9.09 6.62 -6.27
N THR A 79 -8.08 5.77 -6.37
CA THR A 79 -7.75 5.02 -7.62
C THR A 79 -8.35 3.61 -7.68
N GLY A 80 -8.93 3.10 -6.58
CA GLY A 80 -9.53 1.76 -6.52
C GLY A 80 -8.53 0.61 -6.45
N THR A 81 -7.29 0.88 -6.03
CA THR A 81 -6.19 -0.11 -6.00
C THR A 81 -6.09 -0.89 -4.68
N GLY A 82 -7.04 -0.73 -3.76
CA GLY A 82 -7.04 -1.44 -2.47
C GLY A 82 -7.27 -2.95 -2.60
N LEU A 83 -6.93 -3.73 -1.55
CA LEU A 83 -7.11 -5.19 -1.54
C LEU A 83 -8.09 -5.73 -0.50
N GLU A 84 -8.71 -4.88 0.31
CA GLU A 84 -9.51 -5.32 1.46
C GLU A 84 -11.01 -5.01 1.30
N GLY A 85 -11.44 -4.59 0.11
CA GLY A 85 -12.84 -4.31 -0.18
C GLY A 85 -13.33 -2.99 0.43
N GLY A 86 -12.42 -2.08 0.81
CA GLY A 86 -12.74 -0.81 1.49
C GLY A 86 -13.66 0.12 0.68
N VAL A 87 -13.72 -0.05 -0.64
CA VAL A 87 -14.62 0.70 -1.53
C VAL A 87 -15.99 0.04 -1.72
N GLY A 88 -16.20 -1.17 -1.20
CA GLY A 88 -17.42 -1.93 -1.39
C GLY A 88 -18.62 -1.29 -0.67
N ALA A 89 -19.66 -0.92 -1.41
CA ALA A 89 -20.86 -0.28 -0.87
C ALA A 89 -21.82 -1.31 -0.22
N VAL A 90 -21.43 -1.85 0.94
CA VAL A 90 -22.17 -2.91 1.67
C VAL A 90 -23.64 -2.55 1.94
N LYS A 91 -23.93 -1.27 2.14
CA LYS A 91 -25.28 -0.75 2.42
C LYS A 91 -25.81 0.18 1.31
N GLY A 92 -25.25 0.11 0.10
CA GLY A 92 -25.45 1.14 -0.92
C GLY A 92 -24.81 2.47 -0.49
N GLY A 93 -25.37 3.58 -0.96
CA GLY A 93 -24.92 4.92 -0.64
C GLY A 93 -24.21 5.63 -1.80
N VAL A 94 -23.38 6.60 -1.45
CA VAL A 94 -22.79 7.55 -2.39
C VAL A 94 -21.28 7.36 -2.41
N SER A 95 -20.73 7.00 -3.56
CA SER A 95 -19.29 7.01 -3.77
C SER A 95 -18.82 8.40 -4.18
N PHE A 96 -17.85 8.94 -3.46
CA PHE A 96 -17.22 10.24 -3.74
C PHE A 96 -15.92 9.96 -4.48
N SER A 97 -15.96 10.09 -5.82
CA SER A 97 -14.79 9.93 -6.66
C SER A 97 -13.94 11.20 -6.61
N LEU A 98 -12.80 11.13 -5.92
CA LEU A 98 -11.93 12.28 -5.67
C LEU A 98 -10.90 12.50 -6.79
N ARG A 99 -10.98 11.70 -7.85
CA ARG A 99 -9.99 11.66 -8.94
C ARG A 99 -9.88 12.95 -9.74
N ASN A 100 -10.93 13.77 -9.76
CA ASN A 100 -10.96 15.03 -10.49
C ASN A 100 -10.26 16.19 -9.74
N MET A 101 -9.85 15.98 -8.49
CA MET A 101 -9.05 16.93 -7.72
C MET A 101 -7.57 16.53 -7.85
N GLU A 102 -6.93 16.88 -8.96
CA GLU A 102 -5.61 16.36 -9.35
C GLU A 102 -4.46 17.40 -9.31
N GLN A 103 -4.63 18.49 -8.56
CA GLN A 103 -3.63 19.54 -8.50
C GLN A 103 -2.53 19.24 -7.46
N ILE A 104 -1.28 19.48 -7.87
CA ILE A 104 -0.16 19.69 -6.95
C ILE A 104 -0.21 21.17 -6.58
N LEU A 105 -0.55 21.47 -5.34
CA LEU A 105 -0.93 22.83 -4.91
C LEU A 105 0.29 23.68 -4.57
N ASP A 106 1.13 23.18 -3.66
CA ASP A 106 2.28 23.94 -3.13
C ASP A 106 3.49 23.01 -3.00
N LEU A 107 4.60 23.34 -3.67
CA LEU A 107 5.90 22.67 -3.51
C LEU A 107 6.86 23.61 -2.80
N HIS A 108 7.33 23.20 -1.62
CA HIS A 108 8.33 23.94 -0.83
C HIS A 108 9.67 23.20 -0.90
N GLN A 109 10.45 23.46 -1.96
CA GLN A 109 11.72 22.74 -2.19
C GLN A 109 12.71 22.89 -1.02
N GLU A 110 12.83 24.09 -0.46
CA GLU A 110 13.73 24.38 0.65
C GLU A 110 13.29 23.71 1.97
N ASP A 111 11.98 23.48 2.13
CA ASP A 111 11.40 22.84 3.32
C ASP A 111 11.21 21.31 3.15
N PHE A 112 11.43 20.81 1.94
CA PHE A 112 11.26 19.40 1.57
C PHE A 112 9.85 18.89 1.89
N ASP A 113 8.84 19.59 1.41
CA ASP A 113 7.44 19.15 1.48
C ASP A 113 6.61 19.61 0.28
N VAL A 114 5.46 18.95 0.10
CA VAL A 114 4.50 19.23 -0.96
C VAL A 114 3.07 19.04 -0.46
N THR A 115 2.15 19.91 -0.86
CA THR A 115 0.70 19.74 -0.65
C THR A 115 0.02 19.37 -1.95
N VAL A 116 -0.78 18.30 -1.94
CA VAL A 116 -1.46 17.75 -3.12
C VAL A 116 -2.93 17.46 -2.86
N GLU A 117 -3.72 17.50 -3.92
CA GLU A 117 -5.11 17.06 -3.95
C GLU A 117 -5.24 15.53 -4.10
N PRO A 118 -6.40 14.92 -3.74
CA PRO A 118 -6.58 13.47 -3.63
C PRO A 118 -6.52 12.68 -4.93
N GLY A 119 -6.64 13.30 -6.09
CA GLY A 119 -6.47 12.69 -7.40
C GLY A 119 -5.00 12.53 -7.80
N VAL A 120 -4.05 13.21 -7.14
CA VAL A 120 -2.63 13.11 -7.47
C VAL A 120 -2.09 11.72 -7.08
N THR A 121 -1.56 11.00 -8.06
CA THR A 121 -0.91 9.70 -7.84
C THR A 121 0.56 9.82 -7.50
N ARG A 122 1.12 8.78 -6.91
CA ARG A 122 2.55 8.69 -6.59
C ARG A 122 3.43 8.92 -7.82
N LYS A 123 3.14 8.28 -8.96
CA LYS A 123 3.93 8.47 -10.19
C LYS A 123 3.80 9.89 -10.72
N THR A 124 2.61 10.49 -10.68
CA THR A 124 2.40 11.88 -11.08
C THR A 124 3.23 12.85 -10.24
N LEU A 125 3.25 12.68 -8.91
CA LEU A 125 4.08 13.51 -8.04
C LEU A 125 5.57 13.33 -8.32
N ASN A 126 6.07 12.09 -8.39
CA ASN A 126 7.49 11.86 -8.66
C ASN A 126 7.93 12.29 -10.07
N ALA A 127 7.04 12.25 -11.06
CA ALA A 127 7.29 12.84 -12.38
C ALA A 127 7.40 14.37 -12.30
N TYR A 128 6.53 15.03 -11.53
CA TYR A 128 6.57 16.47 -11.30
C TYR A 128 7.83 16.93 -10.56
N LEU A 129 8.33 16.13 -9.60
CA LEU A 129 9.51 16.46 -8.80
C LEU A 129 10.85 16.22 -9.51
N ARG A 130 10.87 15.56 -10.67
CA ARG A 130 12.08 15.03 -11.32
C ARG A 130 13.24 16.03 -11.41
N ASP A 131 12.94 17.28 -11.75
CA ASP A 131 13.96 18.31 -12.01
C ASP A 131 14.32 19.14 -10.76
N THR A 132 13.74 18.81 -9.60
CA THR A 132 13.91 19.55 -8.34
C THR A 132 15.05 18.99 -7.46
N GLY A 133 15.54 17.79 -7.77
CA GLY A 133 16.44 17.03 -6.90
C GLY A 133 15.74 16.39 -5.69
N LEU A 134 14.40 16.46 -5.62
CA LEU A 134 13.57 15.85 -4.59
C LEU A 134 12.75 14.68 -5.13
N TRP A 135 12.28 13.82 -4.23
CA TRP A 135 11.36 12.73 -4.54
C TRP A 135 10.52 12.34 -3.31
N PHE A 136 9.42 11.63 -3.57
CA PHE A 136 8.56 11.00 -2.57
C PHE A 136 8.82 9.48 -2.53
N PRO A 137 9.27 8.91 -1.39
CA PRO A 137 9.90 7.60 -1.36
C PRO A 137 8.96 6.42 -1.10
N VAL A 138 7.77 6.64 -0.55
CA VAL A 138 6.82 5.57 -0.26
C VAL A 138 6.35 4.99 -1.59
N ASP A 139 6.72 3.74 -1.86
CA ASP A 139 6.46 3.02 -3.11
C ASP A 139 5.77 1.70 -2.82
N PRO A 140 4.45 1.66 -3.00
CA PRO A 140 3.69 0.62 -2.36
C PRO A 140 3.28 -0.45 -3.43
N GLY A 141 3.93 -0.41 -4.60
CA GLY A 141 3.77 -1.35 -5.70
C GLY A 141 2.68 -0.94 -6.70
N ALA A 142 1.58 -0.36 -6.23
CA ALA A 142 0.56 0.26 -7.07
C ALA A 142 0.87 1.73 -7.41
N ASP A 143 0.24 2.27 -8.47
CA ASP A 143 0.17 3.73 -8.67
C ASP A 143 -1.08 4.30 -8.00
N ALA A 144 -1.06 4.31 -6.67
CA ALA A 144 -2.15 4.78 -5.84
C ALA A 144 -2.19 6.33 -5.76
N SER A 145 -3.38 6.87 -5.51
CA SER A 145 -3.54 8.27 -5.09
C SER A 145 -2.88 8.51 -3.73
N LEU A 146 -2.20 9.65 -3.55
CA LEU A 146 -1.48 9.98 -2.32
C LEU A 146 -2.40 10.16 -1.10
N CYS A 147 -3.62 10.68 -1.29
CA CYS A 147 -4.61 10.71 -0.21
C CYS A 147 -5.19 9.32 0.10
N GLY A 148 -5.30 8.44 -0.90
CA GLY A 148 -5.65 7.03 -0.69
C GLY A 148 -4.58 6.32 0.14
N MET A 149 -3.31 6.50 -0.22
CA MET A 149 -2.16 6.01 0.55
C MET A 149 -2.19 6.52 2.01
N ALA A 150 -2.55 7.79 2.23
CA ALA A 150 -2.70 8.33 3.58
C ALA A 150 -3.86 7.67 4.32
N ALA A 151 -5.01 7.48 3.65
CA ALA A 151 -6.17 6.82 4.24
C ALA A 151 -5.90 5.35 4.61
N THR A 152 -5.06 4.64 3.86
CA THR A 152 -4.70 3.24 4.13
C THR A 152 -3.44 3.08 4.98
N SER A 153 -2.74 4.18 5.30
CA SER A 153 -1.41 4.14 5.92
C SER A 153 -0.39 3.30 5.14
N ALA A 154 -0.41 3.43 3.81
CA ALA A 154 0.44 2.67 2.88
C ALA A 154 1.92 2.59 3.32
N SER A 155 2.51 1.41 3.13
CA SER A 155 3.93 1.14 3.32
C SER A 155 4.64 1.08 1.96
N GLY A 156 5.67 0.25 1.80
CA GLY A 156 6.38 0.07 0.55
C GLY A 156 7.80 -0.44 0.76
N THR A 157 8.44 -0.87 -0.34
CA THR A 157 9.82 -1.39 -0.34
C THR A 157 10.87 -0.46 0.30
N ASN A 158 10.60 0.84 0.34
CA ASN A 158 11.47 1.88 0.91
C ASN A 158 11.18 2.20 2.39
N ALA A 159 10.17 1.58 3.01
CA ALA A 159 9.69 1.94 4.35
C ALA A 159 10.76 1.75 5.43
N VAL A 160 11.61 0.72 5.31
CA VAL A 160 12.73 0.46 6.22
C VAL A 160 13.65 1.69 6.39
N ARG A 161 13.79 2.51 5.34
CA ARG A 161 14.65 3.70 5.35
C ARG A 161 13.89 5.01 5.54
N TYR A 162 12.73 5.12 4.90
CA TYR A 162 12.02 6.39 4.75
C TYR A 162 10.70 6.45 5.52
N GLY A 163 10.32 5.37 6.20
CA GLY A 163 9.05 5.23 6.89
C GLY A 163 7.86 5.03 5.95
N THR A 164 6.70 4.82 6.54
CA THR A 164 5.42 4.61 5.85
C THR A 164 4.70 5.96 5.64
N MET A 165 3.46 5.93 5.15
CA MET A 165 2.60 7.13 5.15
C MET A 165 2.42 7.73 6.54
N ARG A 166 2.47 6.93 7.62
CA ARG A 166 2.40 7.42 9.00
C ARG A 166 3.51 8.41 9.34
N GLU A 167 4.72 8.17 8.85
CA GLU A 167 5.87 9.05 9.09
C GLU A 167 5.97 10.19 8.06
N ASN A 168 5.37 10.00 6.88
CA ASN A 168 5.53 10.92 5.75
C ASN A 168 4.38 11.91 5.57
N VAL A 169 3.22 11.71 6.20
CA VAL A 169 2.12 12.67 6.22
C VAL A 169 2.33 13.73 7.32
N VAL A 170 2.38 14.98 6.91
CA VAL A 170 2.58 16.14 7.79
C VAL A 170 1.24 16.72 8.25
N ASN A 171 0.28 16.87 7.33
CA ASN A 171 -1.00 17.52 7.58
C ASN A 171 -2.06 17.06 6.58
N LEU A 172 -3.33 17.03 7.00
CA LEU A 172 -4.46 16.64 6.17
C LEU A 172 -5.56 17.70 6.23
N GLU A 173 -6.17 18.03 5.07
CA GLU A 173 -7.46 18.72 5.00
C GLU A 173 -8.55 17.66 4.85
N VAL A 174 -9.45 17.55 5.83
CA VAL A 174 -10.44 16.47 5.91
C VAL A 174 -11.85 17.06 5.98
N VAL A 175 -12.77 16.51 5.19
CA VAL A 175 -14.21 16.76 5.29
C VAL A 175 -14.85 15.68 6.15
N LEU A 176 -15.41 16.05 7.30
CA LEU A 176 -16.12 15.13 8.19
C LEU A 176 -17.49 14.74 7.62
N ALA A 177 -18.11 13.74 8.24
CA ALA A 177 -19.41 13.22 7.79
C ALA A 177 -20.55 14.25 7.79
N ASP A 178 -20.47 15.31 8.59
CA ASP A 178 -21.42 16.44 8.62
C ASP A 178 -21.05 17.56 7.63
N GLY A 179 -19.97 17.37 6.87
CA GLY A 179 -19.39 18.33 5.94
C GLY A 179 -18.52 19.41 6.57
N THR A 180 -18.20 19.33 7.87
CA THR A 180 -17.22 20.23 8.51
C THR A 180 -15.83 19.99 7.91
N ILE A 181 -15.14 21.06 7.52
CA ILE A 181 -13.76 20.99 7.02
C ILE A 181 -12.80 21.23 8.18
N ILE A 182 -11.90 20.27 8.43
CA ILE A 182 -10.86 20.38 9.46
C ILE A 182 -9.46 20.27 8.84
N HIS A 183 -8.47 20.76 9.58
CA HIS A 183 -7.05 20.55 9.26
C HIS A 183 -6.39 19.88 10.45
N THR A 184 -5.80 18.70 10.26
CA THR A 184 -5.40 17.83 11.37
C THR A 184 -4.25 18.40 12.20
N ALA A 185 -3.32 19.15 11.59
CA ALA A 185 -2.26 19.88 12.30
C ALA A 185 -2.55 21.40 12.41
N GLY A 186 -3.67 21.88 11.87
CA GLY A 186 -4.02 23.29 11.69
C GLY A 186 -3.78 23.78 10.26
N LYS A 187 -4.51 24.83 9.84
CA LYS A 187 -4.48 25.34 8.47
C LYS A 187 -3.09 25.81 8.07
N GLY A 188 -2.56 25.30 6.95
CA GLY A 188 -1.24 25.65 6.41
C GLY A 188 -0.05 25.24 7.29
N ARG A 189 -0.26 24.41 8.32
CA ARG A 189 0.85 23.95 9.18
C ARG A 189 1.67 22.88 8.47
N ARG A 190 2.98 23.13 8.39
CA ARG A 190 4.02 22.27 7.79
C ARG A 190 5.20 21.89 8.72
N PRO A 191 5.43 22.49 9.92
CA PRO A 191 6.53 22.07 10.77
C PRO A 191 6.46 20.58 11.14
N ARG A 192 7.57 19.86 10.95
CA ARG A 192 7.68 18.43 11.27
C ARG A 192 7.60 18.14 12.78
N LYS A 193 8.02 19.09 13.60
CA LYS A 193 7.94 19.01 15.05
C LYS A 193 6.75 19.82 15.53
N THR A 194 5.84 19.17 16.25
CA THR A 194 4.73 19.85 16.92
C THR A 194 4.44 19.19 18.26
N SER A 195 4.16 20.02 19.26
CA SER A 195 3.59 19.61 20.56
C SER A 195 2.32 20.41 20.85
N ALA A 196 1.70 20.98 19.81
CA ALA A 196 0.55 21.87 19.92
C ALA A 196 -0.76 21.09 19.85
N GLY A 197 -1.11 20.41 20.95
CA GLY A 197 -2.35 19.65 21.09
C GLY A 197 -2.23 18.18 20.68
N TYR A 198 -3.36 17.55 20.35
CA TYR A 198 -3.42 16.15 19.96
C TYR A 198 -2.84 15.93 18.55
N ASN A 199 -2.22 14.77 18.32
CA ASN A 199 -1.81 14.35 16.99
C ASN A 199 -3.02 13.79 16.23
N LEU A 200 -3.88 14.67 15.72
CA LEU A 200 -5.02 14.26 14.91
C LEU A 200 -4.59 13.71 13.55
N THR A 201 -3.42 14.10 13.01
CA THR A 201 -2.96 13.60 11.71
C THR A 201 -2.88 12.08 11.71
N ASN A 202 -2.24 11.50 12.73
CA ASN A 202 -2.12 10.04 12.85
C ASN A 202 -3.42 9.33 13.26
N LEU A 203 -4.46 10.07 13.65
CA LEU A 203 -5.80 9.49 13.83
C LEU A 203 -6.50 9.27 12.48
N PHE A 204 -6.24 10.13 11.49
CA PHE A 204 -6.83 10.02 10.15
C PHE A 204 -5.99 9.19 9.18
N VAL A 205 -4.66 9.14 9.36
CA VAL A 205 -3.81 8.21 8.61
C VAL A 205 -4.18 6.78 9.01
N GLY A 206 -4.48 5.92 8.03
CA GLY A 206 -4.98 4.56 8.27
C GLY A 206 -6.46 4.47 8.67
N SER A 207 -7.23 5.57 8.57
CA SER A 207 -8.65 5.55 8.91
C SER A 207 -9.56 4.97 7.83
N GLU A 208 -9.02 4.68 6.64
CA GLU A 208 -9.73 4.12 5.48
C GLU A 208 -10.99 4.90 5.09
N GLY A 209 -10.98 6.22 5.31
CA GLY A 209 -12.12 7.08 5.03
C GLY A 209 -13.28 6.98 6.02
N THR A 210 -13.17 6.15 7.07
CA THR A 210 -14.24 5.93 8.07
C THR A 210 -14.44 7.12 9.00
N LEU A 211 -13.41 7.97 9.17
CA LEU A 211 -13.47 9.17 10.01
C LEU A 211 -13.74 10.45 9.21
N GLY A 212 -13.55 10.42 7.88
CA GLY A 212 -13.73 11.58 7.01
C GLY A 212 -13.06 11.41 5.65
N ILE A 213 -13.31 12.37 4.76
CA ILE A 213 -12.85 12.39 3.38
C ILE A 213 -11.59 13.25 3.30
N ILE A 214 -10.43 12.66 2.98
CA ILE A 214 -9.19 13.42 2.82
C ILE A 214 -9.24 14.18 1.48
N THR A 215 -9.15 15.51 1.56
CA THR A 215 -9.26 16.45 0.42
C THR A 215 -7.96 17.17 0.09
N LYS A 216 -6.97 17.15 0.99
CA LYS A 216 -5.56 17.48 0.70
C LYS A 216 -4.65 16.69 1.64
N THR A 217 -3.46 16.35 1.16
CA THR A 217 -2.38 15.82 1.99
C THR A 217 -1.10 16.63 1.80
N THR A 218 -0.44 16.96 2.91
CA THR A 218 0.90 17.56 2.91
C THR A 218 1.90 16.48 3.26
N LEU A 219 2.86 16.25 2.37
CA LEU A 219 3.80 15.14 2.43
C LEU A 219 5.23 15.62 2.55
N ARG A 220 6.03 14.87 3.30
CA ARG A 220 7.48 15.03 3.33
C ARG A 220 8.11 14.55 2.04
N LEU A 221 9.08 15.32 1.55
CA LEU A 221 9.98 14.96 0.45
C LEU A 221 11.40 14.67 0.96
N TYR A 222 12.18 14.02 0.11
CA TYR A 222 13.57 13.67 0.37
C TYR A 222 14.43 14.06 -0.81
N GLY A 223 15.71 14.36 -0.56
CA GLY A 223 16.67 14.51 -1.65
C GLY A 223 16.88 13.18 -2.38
N ILE A 224 17.10 13.26 -3.68
CA ILE A 224 17.53 12.11 -4.49
C ILE A 224 18.96 11.75 -4.06
N PRO A 225 19.23 10.50 -3.62
CA PRO A 225 20.58 10.03 -3.31
C PRO A 225 21.56 10.21 -4.47
N GLU A 226 22.82 10.55 -4.15
CA GLU A 226 23.90 10.67 -5.12
C GLU A 226 24.21 9.32 -5.80
N ALA A 227 24.25 8.26 -5.01
CA ALA A 227 24.47 6.89 -5.44
C ALA A 227 23.36 5.96 -4.92
N MET A 228 23.00 5.00 -5.77
CA MET A 228 22.06 3.93 -5.45
C MET A 228 22.56 2.63 -6.04
N VAL A 229 22.66 1.58 -5.23
CA VAL A 229 23.16 0.26 -5.64
C VAL A 229 22.17 -0.80 -5.24
N SER A 230 21.82 -1.69 -6.18
CA SER A 230 21.03 -2.88 -5.86
C SER A 230 21.94 -4.10 -5.72
N ALA A 231 21.59 -5.01 -4.84
CA ALA A 231 22.26 -6.29 -4.69
C ALA A 231 21.27 -7.45 -4.55
N VAL A 232 21.74 -8.65 -4.88
CA VAL A 232 21.02 -9.91 -4.75
C VAL A 232 21.93 -10.89 -4.01
N CYS A 233 21.37 -11.62 -3.04
CA CYS A 233 22.09 -12.66 -2.32
C CYS A 233 21.18 -13.86 -2.09
N SER A 234 21.64 -15.04 -2.48
CA SER A 234 20.93 -16.31 -2.31
C SER A 234 21.39 -17.01 -1.04
N PHE A 235 20.48 -17.73 -0.38
CA PHE A 235 20.70 -18.35 0.91
C PHE A 235 20.36 -19.85 0.90
N PRO A 236 21.01 -20.65 1.76
CA PRO A 236 20.71 -22.08 1.88
C PRO A 236 19.37 -22.35 2.57
N SER A 237 18.81 -21.38 3.30
CA SER A 237 17.55 -21.52 4.02
C SER A 237 16.87 -20.17 4.25
N VAL A 238 15.57 -20.19 4.54
CA VAL A 238 14.80 -19.01 4.97
C VAL A 238 15.42 -18.39 6.22
N GLN A 239 15.77 -19.23 7.20
CA GLN A 239 16.35 -18.79 8.47
C GLN A 239 17.64 -17.98 8.24
N ALA A 240 18.54 -18.45 7.37
CA ALA A 240 19.78 -17.76 7.06
C ALA A 240 19.57 -16.37 6.41
N ALA A 241 18.57 -16.26 5.53
CA ALA A 241 18.21 -14.98 4.91
C ALA A 241 17.68 -13.99 5.95
N VAL A 242 16.74 -14.41 6.80
CA VAL A 242 16.13 -13.51 7.80
C VAL A 242 17.10 -13.17 8.93
N ASP A 243 17.96 -14.10 9.36
CA ASP A 243 19.04 -13.82 10.32
C ASP A 243 20.00 -12.74 9.80
N SER A 244 20.31 -12.78 8.50
CA SER A 244 21.10 -11.74 7.84
C SER A 244 20.38 -10.40 7.87
N THR A 245 19.09 -10.35 7.55
CA THR A 245 18.27 -9.12 7.66
C THR A 245 18.33 -8.54 9.07
N VAL A 246 18.10 -9.34 10.10
CA VAL A 246 18.13 -8.87 11.50
C VAL A 246 19.52 -8.33 11.86
N GLN A 247 20.59 -9.03 11.49
CA GLN A 247 21.97 -8.58 11.75
C GLN A 247 22.33 -7.29 11.01
N ILE A 248 21.91 -7.14 9.74
CA ILE A 248 22.08 -5.90 8.96
C ILE A 248 21.43 -4.71 9.67
N LEU A 249 20.19 -4.89 10.15
CA LEU A 249 19.47 -3.86 10.90
C LEU A 249 20.13 -3.57 12.26
N GLN A 250 20.54 -4.60 13.00
CA GLN A 250 21.23 -4.45 14.29
C GLN A 250 22.59 -3.77 14.17
N ALA A 251 23.30 -3.99 13.06
CA ALA A 251 24.54 -3.29 12.72
C ALA A 251 24.31 -1.81 12.36
N GLY A 252 23.05 -1.37 12.23
CA GLY A 252 22.70 0.00 11.90
C GLY A 252 23.01 0.37 10.45
N VAL A 253 23.09 -0.61 9.55
CA VAL A 253 23.31 -0.36 8.12
C VAL A 253 22.08 0.41 7.59
N PRO A 254 22.25 1.61 7.02
CA PRO A 254 21.15 2.45 6.54
C PRO A 254 20.58 1.97 5.19
N ILE A 255 20.21 0.68 5.12
CA ILE A 255 19.70 0.02 3.92
C ILE A 255 18.42 0.70 3.42
N ALA A 256 18.29 0.87 2.11
CA ALA A 256 17.13 1.52 1.49
C ALA A 256 15.96 0.55 1.28
N ARG A 257 16.27 -0.69 0.88
CA ARG A 257 15.30 -1.78 0.67
C ARG A 257 15.93 -3.13 1.04
N ILE A 258 15.13 -4.00 1.65
CA ILE A 258 15.54 -5.38 1.96
C ILE A 258 14.34 -6.31 1.84
N GLU A 259 14.24 -6.95 0.68
CA GLU A 259 13.12 -7.78 0.29
C GLU A 259 13.51 -9.24 0.31
N PHE A 260 12.67 -10.08 0.91
CA PHE A 260 12.81 -11.52 0.89
C PHE A 260 11.92 -12.14 -0.17
N LEU A 261 12.45 -13.11 -0.90
CA LEU A 261 11.71 -14.01 -1.78
C LEU A 261 12.06 -15.45 -1.38
N ASP A 262 11.05 -16.30 -1.20
CA ASP A 262 11.31 -17.74 -1.08
C ASP A 262 11.67 -18.37 -2.44
N ASP A 263 12.06 -19.65 -2.40
CA ASP A 263 12.35 -20.47 -3.58
C ASP A 263 11.19 -20.50 -4.59
N VAL A 264 9.93 -20.57 -4.12
CA VAL A 264 8.77 -20.58 -5.01
C VAL A 264 8.61 -19.21 -5.68
N MET A 265 8.80 -18.12 -4.95
CA MET A 265 8.66 -16.76 -5.48
C MET A 265 9.78 -16.40 -6.45
N ILE A 266 11.03 -16.77 -6.14
CA ILE A 266 12.14 -16.50 -7.07
C ILE A 266 11.99 -17.30 -8.37
N ASP A 267 11.50 -18.54 -8.32
CA ASP A 267 11.19 -19.33 -9.51
C ASP A 267 10.06 -18.70 -10.34
N ALA A 268 9.02 -18.20 -9.69
CA ALA A 268 7.96 -17.43 -10.34
C ALA A 268 8.52 -16.19 -11.04
N CYS A 269 9.37 -15.42 -10.35
CA CYS A 269 9.99 -14.21 -10.89
C CYS A 269 10.95 -14.53 -12.05
N ASN A 270 11.73 -15.60 -11.97
CA ASN A 270 12.60 -16.07 -13.05
C ASN A 270 11.79 -16.33 -14.33
N LYS A 271 10.68 -17.06 -14.21
CA LYS A 271 9.81 -17.42 -15.34
C LYS A 271 9.07 -16.20 -15.91
N PHE A 272 8.55 -15.32 -15.06
CA PHE A 272 7.72 -14.19 -15.48
C PHE A 272 8.54 -13.00 -15.98
N SER A 273 9.65 -12.70 -15.31
CA SER A 273 10.46 -11.50 -15.55
C SER A 273 11.75 -11.79 -16.32
N SER A 274 11.92 -13.01 -16.83
CA SER A 274 13.12 -13.46 -17.57
C SER A 274 14.43 -13.26 -16.77
N LEU A 275 14.40 -13.58 -15.48
CA LEU A 275 15.58 -13.63 -14.62
C LEU A 275 16.20 -15.04 -14.60
N SER A 276 17.42 -15.15 -14.10
CA SER A 276 18.18 -16.42 -14.05
C SER A 276 18.85 -16.65 -12.69
N TYR A 277 18.22 -16.23 -11.59
CA TYR A 277 18.76 -16.43 -10.25
C TYR A 277 18.58 -17.88 -9.77
N PRO A 278 19.42 -18.39 -8.85
CA PRO A 278 19.21 -19.68 -8.20
C PRO A 278 17.82 -19.78 -7.56
N VAL A 279 17.19 -20.95 -7.67
CA VAL A 279 15.89 -21.23 -7.04
C VAL A 279 16.08 -21.59 -5.57
N THR A 280 16.45 -20.59 -4.78
CA THR A 280 16.67 -20.68 -3.34
C THR A 280 16.17 -19.41 -2.65
N PRO A 281 15.94 -19.42 -1.32
CA PRO A 281 15.60 -18.21 -0.58
C PRO A 281 16.59 -17.08 -0.89
N THR A 282 16.09 -15.90 -1.24
CA THR A 282 16.90 -14.83 -1.81
C THR A 282 16.52 -13.49 -1.21
N LEU A 283 17.52 -12.64 -0.94
CA LEU A 283 17.32 -11.24 -0.59
C LEU A 283 17.60 -10.35 -1.80
N PHE A 284 16.69 -9.41 -2.07
CA PHE A 284 16.95 -8.24 -2.92
C PHE A 284 17.18 -7.04 -2.02
N LEU A 285 18.28 -6.33 -2.26
CA LEU A 285 18.80 -5.26 -1.41
C LEU A 285 18.96 -4.00 -2.27
N GLU A 286 18.72 -2.82 -1.69
CA GLU A 286 19.14 -1.55 -2.29
C GLU A 286 19.72 -0.62 -1.23
N PHE A 287 20.76 0.11 -1.60
CA PHE A 287 21.53 1.00 -0.73
C PHE A 287 21.53 2.39 -1.34
N HIS A 288 21.33 3.40 -0.50
CA HIS A 288 21.29 4.81 -0.92
C HIS A 288 22.32 5.62 -0.13
N GLY A 289 22.96 6.59 -0.77
CA GLY A 289 23.91 7.48 -0.10
C GLY A 289 24.81 8.24 -1.06
N SER A 290 25.97 8.66 -0.57
CA SER A 290 27.12 8.98 -1.42
C SER A 290 27.82 7.70 -1.88
N GLU A 291 28.69 7.80 -2.89
CA GLU A 291 29.46 6.64 -3.39
C GLU A 291 30.16 5.88 -2.24
N ARG A 292 30.91 6.61 -1.39
CA ARG A 292 31.61 6.01 -0.24
C ARG A 292 30.67 5.37 0.79
N SER A 293 29.55 6.04 1.07
CA SER A 293 28.59 5.50 2.05
C SER A 293 27.95 4.22 1.54
N VAL A 294 27.67 4.14 0.23
CA VAL A 294 27.10 2.92 -0.36
C VAL A 294 28.14 1.81 -0.42
N GLU A 295 29.40 2.10 -0.74
CA GLU A 295 30.50 1.12 -0.66
C GLU A 295 30.62 0.49 0.74
N GLU A 296 30.58 1.31 1.80
CA GLU A 296 30.63 0.84 3.19
C GLU A 296 29.40 -0.01 3.55
N GLN A 297 28.21 0.41 3.12
CA GLN A 297 26.97 -0.37 3.31
C GLN A 297 27.06 -1.74 2.62
N VAL A 298 27.45 -1.78 1.34
CA VAL A 298 27.57 -3.01 0.56
C VAL A 298 28.60 -3.95 1.18
N SER A 299 29.77 -3.44 1.57
CA SER A 299 30.81 -4.26 2.20
C SER A 299 30.34 -4.87 3.52
N THR A 300 29.73 -4.06 4.38
CA THR A 300 29.22 -4.53 5.68
C THR A 300 28.12 -5.58 5.50
N THR A 301 27.19 -5.35 4.57
CA THR A 301 26.13 -6.30 4.25
C THR A 301 26.69 -7.58 3.63
N ALA A 302 27.69 -7.51 2.74
CA ALA A 302 28.33 -8.69 2.17
C ALA A 302 28.97 -9.57 3.27
N ASP A 303 29.69 -8.98 4.23
CA ASP A 303 30.31 -9.71 5.35
C ASP A 303 29.26 -10.41 6.23
N ILE A 304 28.15 -9.74 6.52
CA ILE A 304 27.04 -10.30 7.30
C ILE A 304 26.37 -11.45 6.54
N THR A 305 26.01 -11.23 5.27
CA THR A 305 25.35 -12.28 4.46
C THR A 305 26.25 -13.50 4.29
N GLN A 306 27.55 -13.31 4.04
CA GLN A 306 28.53 -14.38 3.95
C GLN A 306 28.65 -15.17 5.27
N SER A 307 28.64 -14.49 6.41
CA SER A 307 28.71 -15.12 7.74
C SER A 307 27.52 -16.03 8.04
N ASN A 308 26.37 -15.76 7.41
CA ASN A 308 25.16 -16.57 7.51
C ASN A 308 25.01 -17.59 6.36
N GLY A 309 26.05 -17.79 5.55
CA GLY A 309 26.06 -18.75 4.45
C GLY A 309 25.43 -18.24 3.15
N GLY A 310 25.24 -16.93 3.01
CA GLY A 310 24.85 -16.29 1.76
C GLY A 310 25.87 -16.58 0.65
N ALA A 311 25.35 -16.82 -0.54
CA ALA A 311 26.09 -17.11 -1.76
C ALA A 311 25.73 -16.13 -2.87
N ASP A 312 26.60 -16.07 -3.88
CA ASP A 312 26.37 -15.31 -5.11
C ASP A 312 25.95 -13.85 -4.87
N PHE A 313 26.60 -13.18 -3.91
CA PHE A 313 26.35 -11.76 -3.64
C PHE A 313 26.75 -10.92 -4.87
N GLN A 314 25.75 -10.53 -5.65
CA GLN A 314 25.91 -9.75 -6.87
C GLN A 314 25.32 -8.37 -6.65
N TRP A 315 26.03 -7.32 -7.08
CA TRP A 315 25.54 -5.94 -6.97
C TRP A 315 25.77 -5.18 -8.27
N ALA A 316 24.91 -4.18 -8.50
CA ALA A 316 24.89 -3.38 -9.71
C ALA A 316 24.55 -1.92 -9.39
N GLN A 317 25.27 -1.00 -10.02
CA GLN A 317 24.98 0.45 -9.94
C GLN A 317 24.23 0.95 -11.17
N ASP A 318 24.33 0.24 -12.30
CA ASP A 318 23.69 0.67 -13.53
C ASP A 318 22.17 0.63 -13.41
N VAL A 319 21.53 1.65 -13.98
CA VAL A 319 20.10 1.88 -13.83
C VAL A 319 19.27 0.75 -14.45
N GLU A 320 19.76 0.13 -15.52
CA GLU A 320 19.07 -0.95 -16.22
C GLU A 320 18.94 -2.20 -15.34
N THR A 321 20.06 -2.72 -14.82
CA THR A 321 20.08 -3.88 -13.93
C THR A 321 19.24 -3.65 -12.69
N ARG A 322 19.37 -2.46 -12.09
CA ARG A 322 18.57 -2.09 -10.90
C ARG A 322 17.08 -2.06 -11.20
N ASN A 323 16.68 -1.44 -12.31
CA ASN A 323 15.29 -1.37 -12.73
C ASN A 323 14.74 -2.77 -13.06
N GLN A 324 15.53 -3.66 -13.67
CA GLN A 324 15.13 -5.03 -13.94
C GLN A 324 14.83 -5.79 -12.65
N LEU A 325 15.70 -5.66 -11.64
CA LEU A 325 15.51 -6.30 -10.33
C LEU A 325 14.24 -5.81 -9.62
N TRP A 326 14.08 -4.49 -9.51
CA TRP A 326 12.93 -3.91 -8.83
C TRP A 326 11.63 -4.07 -9.60
N LYS A 327 11.69 -4.09 -10.93
CA LYS A 327 10.55 -4.47 -11.76
C LYS A 327 10.11 -5.89 -11.46
N ALA A 328 11.02 -6.86 -11.37
CA ALA A 328 10.67 -8.23 -11.04
C ALA A 328 10.00 -8.34 -9.66
N ARG A 329 10.51 -7.60 -8.65
CA ARG A 329 9.89 -7.56 -7.32
C ARG A 329 8.50 -6.91 -7.32
N HIS A 330 8.28 -5.84 -8.09
CA HIS A 330 6.95 -5.23 -8.26
C HIS A 330 5.99 -6.15 -9.02
N ASP A 331 6.51 -6.92 -9.98
CA ASP A 331 5.73 -7.87 -10.76
C ASP A 331 5.47 -9.19 -10.02
N ALA A 332 5.95 -9.35 -8.77
CA ALA A 332 5.84 -10.59 -7.98
C ALA A 332 4.39 -11.09 -7.82
N TRP A 333 3.43 -10.17 -7.67
CA TRP A 333 2.00 -10.51 -7.67
C TRP A 333 1.56 -11.20 -8.96
N TYR A 334 1.91 -10.62 -10.10
CA TYR A 334 1.58 -11.18 -11.41
C TYR A 334 2.36 -12.48 -11.69
N ALA A 335 3.61 -12.55 -11.23
CA ALA A 335 4.44 -13.75 -11.32
C ALA A 335 3.82 -14.91 -10.52
N ALA A 336 3.35 -14.66 -9.29
CA ALA A 336 2.66 -15.64 -8.48
C ALA A 336 1.38 -16.13 -9.18
N GLN A 337 0.53 -15.22 -9.66
CA GLN A 337 -0.69 -15.59 -10.41
C GLN A 337 -0.38 -16.43 -11.66
N ALA A 338 0.71 -16.13 -12.37
CA ALA A 338 1.11 -16.85 -13.57
C ALA A 338 1.57 -18.31 -13.31
N LEU A 339 1.83 -18.70 -12.06
CA LEU A 339 2.18 -20.08 -11.72
C LEU A 339 1.04 -21.07 -12.04
N ARG A 340 -0.22 -20.64 -11.96
CA ARG A 340 -1.41 -21.44 -12.31
C ARG A 340 -2.37 -20.61 -13.17
N PRO A 341 -2.23 -20.64 -14.51
CA PRO A 341 -3.15 -19.93 -15.41
C PRO A 341 -4.62 -20.29 -15.17
N GLY A 342 -5.48 -19.28 -15.11
CA GLY A 342 -6.92 -19.45 -14.84
C GLY A 342 -7.31 -19.37 -13.36
N CYS A 343 -6.34 -19.44 -12.45
CA CYS A 343 -6.55 -19.21 -11.02
C CYS A 343 -6.47 -17.71 -10.67
N LYS A 344 -6.87 -17.36 -9.44
CA LYS A 344 -6.71 -16.03 -8.86
C LYS A 344 -5.67 -16.06 -7.75
N ALA A 345 -5.01 -14.94 -7.52
CA ALA A 345 -4.13 -14.77 -6.37
C ALA A 345 -4.96 -14.26 -5.17
N TYR A 346 -4.62 -14.75 -3.99
CA TYR A 346 -5.11 -14.34 -2.69
C TYR A 346 -3.89 -13.95 -1.86
N ALA A 347 -3.73 -12.66 -1.56
CA ALA A 347 -2.66 -12.18 -0.70
C ALA A 347 -3.05 -12.34 0.77
N THR A 348 -2.08 -12.72 1.60
CA THR A 348 -2.08 -12.38 3.02
C THR A 348 -1.08 -11.26 3.26
N ASP A 349 -1.28 -10.51 4.34
CA ASP A 349 -0.37 -9.45 4.77
C ASP A 349 -0.12 -9.54 6.27
N VAL A 350 1.10 -9.90 6.66
CA VAL A 350 1.42 -10.28 8.04
C VAL A 350 2.59 -9.46 8.55
N CYS A 351 2.36 -8.73 9.65
CA CYS A 351 3.38 -7.99 10.36
C CYS A 351 3.67 -8.62 11.72
N VAL A 352 4.95 -8.87 11.99
CA VAL A 352 5.44 -9.36 13.28
C VAL A 352 6.66 -8.57 13.72
N PRO A 353 7.01 -8.56 15.02
CA PRO A 353 8.31 -8.08 15.45
C PRO A 353 9.42 -8.76 14.66
N LEU A 354 10.44 -8.02 14.24
CA LEU A 354 11.57 -8.53 13.45
C LEU A 354 12.20 -9.80 14.06
N SER A 355 12.22 -9.91 15.38
CA SER A 355 12.74 -11.07 16.10
C SER A 355 11.94 -12.36 15.90
N ARG A 356 10.69 -12.27 15.43
CA ARG A 356 9.79 -13.41 15.19
C ARG A 356 9.65 -13.75 13.70
N LEU A 357 10.09 -12.86 12.81
CA LEU A 357 9.96 -13.00 11.37
C LEU A 357 10.56 -14.32 10.80
N PRO A 358 11.75 -14.79 11.23
CA PRO A 358 12.28 -16.05 10.71
C PRO A 358 11.37 -17.24 11.03
N GLN A 359 10.92 -17.31 12.29
CA GLN A 359 10.11 -18.41 12.78
C GLN A 359 8.78 -18.49 12.02
N ILE A 360 8.06 -17.36 11.90
CA ILE A 360 6.74 -17.35 11.26
C ILE A 360 6.81 -17.68 9.78
N ILE A 361 7.85 -17.24 9.04
CA ILE A 361 7.98 -17.58 7.61
C ILE A 361 8.26 -19.08 7.45
N VAL A 362 9.12 -19.67 8.30
CA VAL A 362 9.41 -21.11 8.27
C VAL A 362 8.16 -21.93 8.58
N GLU A 363 7.40 -21.55 9.61
CA GLU A 363 6.14 -22.20 9.98
C GLU A 363 5.08 -22.05 8.89
N THR A 364 4.93 -20.86 8.30
CA THR A 364 4.02 -20.59 7.18
C THR A 364 4.36 -21.50 5.99
N LYS A 365 5.64 -21.59 5.63
CA LYS A 365 6.09 -22.44 4.53
C LYS A 365 5.79 -23.92 4.79
N LYS A 366 5.96 -24.38 6.03
CA LYS A 366 5.60 -25.75 6.44
C LYS A 366 4.09 -25.99 6.32
N ASP A 367 3.27 -25.06 6.82
CA ASP A 367 1.81 -25.15 6.77
C ASP A 367 1.30 -25.17 5.31
N LEU A 368 1.88 -24.37 4.41
CA LEU A 368 1.59 -24.41 2.97
C LEU A 368 1.83 -25.82 2.37
N ILE A 369 2.97 -26.43 2.69
CA ILE A 369 3.32 -27.78 2.20
C ILE A 369 2.36 -28.83 2.76
N GLU A 370 2.06 -28.79 4.06
CA GLU A 370 1.16 -29.74 4.73
C GLU A 370 -0.27 -29.66 4.18
N ASN A 371 -0.72 -28.47 3.80
CA ASN A 371 -2.06 -28.23 3.22
C ASN A 371 -2.08 -28.28 1.70
N LYS A 372 -0.93 -28.57 1.06
CA LYS A 372 -0.77 -28.65 -0.41
C LYS A 372 -1.19 -27.37 -1.14
N LEU A 373 -0.97 -26.22 -0.52
CA LEU A 373 -1.27 -24.90 -1.07
C LEU A 373 -0.04 -24.36 -1.81
N THR A 374 -0.26 -23.79 -3.00
CA THR A 374 0.78 -23.03 -3.70
C THR A 374 0.70 -21.57 -3.27
N GLY A 375 1.64 -21.14 -2.43
CA GLY A 375 1.69 -19.77 -1.91
C GLY A 375 3.12 -19.26 -1.85
N PRO A 376 3.64 -18.67 -2.95
CA PRO A 376 4.95 -18.05 -2.94
C PRO A 376 5.02 -16.91 -1.90
N ILE A 377 6.16 -16.78 -1.23
CA ILE A 377 6.36 -15.79 -0.18
C ILE A 377 7.27 -14.67 -0.68
N ALA A 378 6.80 -13.43 -0.56
CA ALA A 378 7.61 -12.23 -0.70
C ALA A 378 7.43 -11.36 0.55
N GLY A 379 8.43 -10.62 0.99
CA GLY A 379 8.25 -9.76 2.16
C GLY A 379 9.22 -8.60 2.26
N HIS A 380 8.69 -7.50 2.79
CA HIS A 380 9.46 -6.37 3.28
C HIS A 380 10.06 -6.77 4.63
N VAL A 381 11.12 -7.57 4.61
CA VAL A 381 11.64 -8.16 5.86
C VAL A 381 12.35 -7.12 6.75
N GLY A 382 12.60 -5.92 6.21
CA GLY A 382 13.20 -4.79 6.92
C GLY A 382 12.32 -4.15 7.98
N ASP A 383 10.99 -4.21 7.82
CA ASP A 383 10.00 -3.69 8.75
C ASP A 383 9.14 -4.80 9.40
N GLY A 384 9.51 -6.07 9.18
CA GLY A 384 8.89 -7.23 9.83
C GLY A 384 7.63 -7.72 9.13
N ASN A 385 7.50 -7.42 7.84
CA ASN A 385 6.35 -7.76 7.02
C ASN A 385 6.65 -8.89 6.01
N PHE A 386 5.66 -9.75 5.77
CA PHE A 386 5.67 -10.66 4.62
C PHE A 386 4.27 -10.98 4.12
N HIS A 387 4.21 -11.39 2.86
CA HIS A 387 3.01 -11.81 2.15
C HIS A 387 3.13 -13.25 1.70
N CYS A 388 2.03 -13.99 1.81
CA CYS A 388 1.84 -15.25 1.12
C CYS A 388 0.85 -15.04 -0.03
N LEU A 389 1.31 -15.22 -1.27
CA LEU A 389 0.50 -14.98 -2.48
C LEU A 389 -0.13 -16.28 -2.96
N MET A 390 -1.11 -16.80 -2.22
CA MET A 390 -1.76 -18.08 -2.55
C MET A 390 -2.48 -18.03 -3.89
N VAL A 391 -2.29 -19.04 -4.72
CA VAL A 391 -2.90 -19.13 -6.06
C VAL A 391 -4.01 -20.18 -6.04
N VAL A 392 -5.26 -19.75 -6.26
CA VAL A 392 -6.47 -20.51 -5.96
C VAL A 392 -7.44 -20.54 -7.15
N ASP A 393 -8.10 -21.68 -7.41
CA ASP A 393 -9.20 -21.73 -8.37
C ASP A 393 -10.47 -21.18 -7.71
N PRO A 394 -11.05 -20.06 -8.19
CA PRO A 394 -12.27 -19.50 -7.62
C PRO A 394 -13.51 -20.40 -7.80
N ASN A 395 -13.43 -21.46 -8.60
CA ASN A 395 -14.52 -22.40 -8.84
C ASN A 395 -14.40 -23.69 -8.02
N ASP A 396 -13.35 -23.84 -7.20
CA ASP A 396 -13.15 -24.98 -6.31
C ASP A 396 -13.48 -24.58 -4.85
N PRO A 397 -14.66 -24.96 -4.33
CA PRO A 397 -15.06 -24.61 -2.96
C PRO A 397 -14.18 -25.26 -1.88
N GLU A 398 -13.58 -26.42 -2.14
CA GLU A 398 -12.70 -27.09 -1.18
C GLU A 398 -11.36 -26.36 -1.08
N GLU A 399 -10.79 -25.95 -2.22
CA GLU A 399 -9.58 -25.13 -2.26
C GLU A 399 -9.79 -23.78 -1.55
N LEU A 400 -10.90 -23.09 -1.86
CA LEU A 400 -11.25 -21.83 -1.19
C LEU A 400 -11.43 -22.00 0.32
N HIS A 401 -12.01 -23.12 0.76
CA HIS A 401 -12.14 -23.42 2.18
C HIS A 401 -10.78 -23.67 2.85
N SER A 402 -9.89 -24.42 2.18
CA SER A 402 -8.53 -24.67 2.67
C SER A 402 -7.73 -23.37 2.83
N VAL A 403 -7.79 -22.49 1.83
CA VAL A 403 -7.14 -21.17 1.83
C VAL A 403 -7.70 -20.28 2.94
N HIS A 404 -9.02 -20.30 3.16
CA HIS A 404 -9.63 -19.57 4.25
C HIS A 404 -9.15 -20.07 5.62
N LEU A 405 -9.12 -21.39 5.85
CA LEU A 405 -8.63 -21.98 7.09
C LEU A 405 -7.13 -21.69 7.32
N PHE A 406 -6.32 -21.72 6.27
CA PHE A 406 -4.92 -21.33 6.32
C PHE A 406 -4.76 -19.85 6.71
N SER A 407 -5.51 -18.96 6.06
CA SER A 407 -5.49 -17.52 6.34
C SER A 407 -5.92 -17.23 7.78
N GLU A 408 -6.94 -17.93 8.28
CA GLU A 408 -7.35 -17.82 9.70
C GLU A 408 -6.24 -18.28 10.66
N ARG A 409 -5.52 -19.37 10.36
CA ARG A 409 -4.41 -19.83 11.21
C ARG A 409 -3.27 -18.83 11.22
N LEU A 410 -2.91 -18.30 10.05
CA LEU A 410 -1.88 -17.29 9.92
C LEU A 410 -2.22 -16.00 10.69
N ALA A 411 -3.52 -15.70 10.82
CA ALA A 411 -4.02 -14.58 11.60
C ALA A 411 -4.12 -14.83 13.12
N ARG A 412 -3.94 -16.08 13.59
CA ARG A 412 -4.09 -16.40 15.01
C ARG A 412 -2.84 -16.06 15.81
N PRO A 413 -2.99 -15.41 16.97
CA PRO A 413 -1.88 -15.12 17.88
C PRO A 413 -1.15 -16.38 18.37
N GLU A 414 -1.79 -17.55 18.36
CA GLU A 414 -1.27 -18.78 18.96
C GLU A 414 0.04 -19.31 18.34
N LEU A 415 0.44 -18.84 17.16
CA LEU A 415 1.75 -19.15 16.56
C LEU A 415 2.91 -18.43 17.28
N LEU A 416 2.63 -17.41 18.10
CA LEU A 416 3.63 -16.63 18.86
C LEU A 416 3.04 -16.20 20.21
N ASP A 417 3.61 -16.69 21.33
CA ASP A 417 3.24 -16.35 22.73
C ASP A 417 2.55 -14.97 22.86
N GLU A 418 1.35 -14.99 23.43
CA GLU A 418 0.29 -13.97 23.35
C GLU A 418 0.80 -12.50 23.33
N HIS A 419 0.25 -11.70 22.40
CA HIS A 419 0.28 -10.21 22.31
C HIS A 419 1.21 -9.52 21.29
N GLN A 420 1.80 -10.20 20.30
CA GLN A 420 2.76 -9.55 19.38
C GLN A 420 2.40 -9.57 17.88
N LEU A 421 1.30 -10.22 17.47
CA LEU A 421 0.85 -10.22 16.07
C LEU A 421 -0.03 -9.00 15.77
N GLN A 422 0.38 -8.20 14.80
CA GLN A 422 -0.49 -7.22 14.16
C GLN A 422 -0.80 -7.77 12.76
N PHE A 423 -2.00 -8.37 12.61
CA PHE A 423 -2.53 -8.59 11.28
C PHE A 423 -2.89 -7.22 10.74
N VAL A 424 -2.14 -6.74 9.76
CA VAL A 424 -2.58 -5.60 8.98
C VAL A 424 -3.33 -6.24 7.83
N LEU A 425 -4.66 -6.15 7.87
CA LEU A 425 -5.47 -6.27 6.66
C LEU A 425 -5.16 -5.01 5.85
N SER A 426 -3.98 -4.96 5.23
CA SER A 426 -3.52 -3.81 4.48
C SER A 426 -3.72 -4.12 3.01
N ALA A 427 -4.33 -3.13 2.34
CA ALA A 427 -4.31 -3.02 0.90
C ALA A 427 -2.89 -3.29 0.39
N TYR A 428 -2.71 -4.03 -0.72
CA TYR A 428 -1.41 -4.02 -1.41
C TYR A 428 -0.99 -2.57 -1.50
N GLU A 429 0.22 -2.35 -1.00
CA GLU A 429 0.57 -1.14 -0.30
C GLU A 429 0.15 0.11 -1.11
#